data_AF-A0A2A8CYC2-F1
#
_entry.id   AF-A0A2A8CYC2-F1
#
_cell.length_a   1.000
_cell.length_b   1.000
_cell.length_c   1.000
_cell.angle_alpha   90.00
_cell.angle_beta   90.00
_cell.angle_gamma   90.00
#
_symmetry.space_group_name_H-M   'P 1'
#
loop_
_entity.id
_entity.type
_entity.pdbx_description
1 polymer ?
#
loop_
_entity_poly.entity_id
_entity_poly.type
_entity_poly.pdbx_seq_one_letter_code
_entity_poly.pdbx_strand_id
1 'polypeptide(L)'
;MVVLVWGERDIMDLHLRLQNHLSVIGPTADFARKWGMNAGLSDERALALALAVTEVVTDVVRFAFPRKEASFDITFRRDISTVEVIITEQGEPFDPSRYVYDPERARKEGRFDGAGFAVMRHFVDDFAFLNRGRKGKEFRLVQEIEATHVSELMRHDPQPAPAEVFTGDYSLQPIQPDDAGDVAKLIYRTYGYTYAKEELYYPEKIRRALVQDEKFGVIARTPSGRAVGMFAVLRMPDSDIGEVGEAVVDVDHRRRGLMTKMLEMLIDEARAHDMSAVFGEAVTVHDISQRVNQHFGMESTALLLGFFPTQRFHGLVGDYPQPISVVIELRPLEPYDVVRPFFPMRYASILQEIYEALGAVVEAPDMEPATPLPGSEAVIDTRISYRFRHVELIIEEPGADVVEQVEQTLDDVDQDMLNVLVDIPIEDPHTPFLIRQLRDAGFVLAGLMPRFHHSRDYLRMQRPLVDLDFDHIVVHSDLAHALKSLIQRELACDTEESLVRLRSNSTAT
;
A
#
# COMPACT_ATOMS: atom_id res chain seq x y z
N MET A 1 18.97 15.52 -20.94
CA MET A 1 19.52 14.16 -21.12
C MET A 1 18.60 13.25 -20.31
N VAL A 2 17.72 12.50 -20.97
CA VAL A 2 16.86 11.53 -20.29
C VAL A 2 17.76 10.35 -19.96
N VAL A 3 18.06 10.13 -18.69
CA VAL A 3 18.74 8.91 -18.26
C VAL A 3 17.65 7.87 -18.08
N LEU A 4 17.47 7.03 -19.10
CA LEU A 4 16.63 5.83 -18.98
C LEU A 4 17.52 4.73 -18.42
N VAL A 5 17.37 4.40 -17.15
CA VAL A 5 17.96 3.19 -16.56
C VAL A 5 17.01 2.04 -16.92
N TRP A 6 17.41 1.21 -17.87
CA TRP A 6 16.67 -0.02 -18.21
C TRP A 6 17.27 -1.17 -17.40
N GLY A 7 16.62 -1.53 -16.29
CA GLY A 7 16.78 -2.82 -15.64
C GLY A 7 15.81 -3.82 -16.27
N GLU A 8 16.29 -5.01 -16.62
CA GLU A 8 15.40 -6.12 -16.98
C GLU A 8 14.63 -6.55 -15.72
N ARG A 9 13.33 -6.22 -15.66
CA ARG A 9 12.32 -6.67 -14.67
C ARG A 9 12.08 -5.82 -13.40
N ASP A 10 11.89 -4.51 -13.55
CA ASP A 10 11.23 -3.75 -12.49
C ASP A 10 10.07 -2.94 -13.07
N ILE A 11 8.92 -2.95 -12.39
CA ILE A 11 7.96 -1.85 -12.46
C ILE A 11 8.62 -0.67 -11.72
N MET A 12 9.67 -0.13 -12.34
CA MET A 12 10.42 1.01 -11.84
C MET A 12 9.59 2.26 -12.10
N ASP A 13 9.42 3.05 -11.05
CA ASP A 13 9.05 4.45 -11.14
C ASP A 13 9.83 5.14 -12.27
N LEU A 14 9.12 5.85 -13.14
CA LEU A 14 9.79 6.64 -14.16
C LEU A 14 10.04 8.04 -13.63
N HIS A 15 11.32 8.43 -13.56
CA HIS A 15 11.73 9.75 -13.10
C HIS A 15 12.17 10.66 -14.25
N LEU A 16 11.64 11.88 -14.29
CA LEU A 16 12.01 12.95 -15.21
C LEU A 16 12.47 14.18 -14.43
N ARG A 17 13.70 14.63 -14.67
CA ARG A 17 14.20 15.91 -14.17
C ARG A 17 14.14 16.98 -15.25
N LEU A 18 13.35 18.03 -15.02
CA LEU A 18 13.07 19.09 -15.98
C LEU A 18 13.60 20.44 -15.52
N GLN A 19 13.99 21.28 -16.46
CA GLN A 19 14.32 22.68 -16.20
C GLN A 19 13.04 23.51 -16.15
N ASN A 20 13.00 24.55 -15.30
CA ASN A 20 11.86 25.46 -15.14
C ASN A 20 11.67 26.41 -16.34
N HIS A 21 11.51 25.87 -17.54
CA HIS A 21 11.41 26.63 -18.78
C HIS A 21 10.10 26.33 -19.52
N LEU A 22 9.45 27.35 -20.10
CA LEU A 22 8.14 27.22 -20.76
C LEU A 22 8.09 26.13 -21.85
N SER A 23 9.23 25.83 -22.49
CA SER A 23 9.31 24.79 -23.52
C SER A 23 9.08 23.37 -23.00
N VAL A 24 9.15 23.12 -21.69
CA VAL A 24 8.94 21.77 -21.13
C VAL A 24 7.47 21.44 -20.95
N ILE A 25 6.58 22.43 -20.88
CA ILE A 25 5.15 22.25 -20.55
C ILE A 25 4.47 21.30 -21.55
N GLY A 26 4.50 21.63 -22.84
CA GLY A 26 3.87 20.82 -23.90
C GLY A 26 4.42 19.39 -23.97
N PRO A 27 5.75 19.19 -24.08
CA PRO A 27 6.33 17.85 -24.08
C PRO A 27 6.00 17.00 -22.85
N THR A 28 5.91 17.63 -21.67
CA THR A 28 5.55 16.94 -20.42
C THR A 28 4.09 16.48 -20.45
N ALA A 29 3.18 17.33 -20.94
CA ALA A 29 1.77 16.98 -21.10
C ALA A 29 1.57 15.82 -22.08
N ASP A 30 2.24 15.88 -23.26
CA ASP A 30 2.18 14.82 -24.27
C ASP A 30 2.73 13.50 -23.73
N PHE A 31 3.83 13.58 -22.98
CA PHE A 31 4.42 12.44 -22.31
C PHE A 31 3.47 11.83 -21.28
N ALA A 32 2.91 12.64 -20.38
CA ALA A 32 1.99 12.19 -19.34
C ALA A 32 0.75 11.48 -19.93
N ARG A 33 0.16 12.04 -21.00
CA ARG A 33 -0.96 11.38 -21.70
C ARG A 33 -0.53 10.04 -22.26
N LYS A 34 0.58 10.00 -23.02
CA LYS A 34 1.00 8.76 -23.69
C LYS A 34 1.40 7.67 -22.69
N TRP A 35 2.08 8.06 -21.63
CA TRP A 35 2.44 7.17 -20.53
C TRP A 35 1.18 6.66 -19.82
N GLY A 36 0.21 7.52 -19.49
CA GLY A 36 -1.05 7.14 -18.86
C GLY A 36 -1.86 6.14 -19.70
N MET A 37 -1.93 6.33 -21.02
CA MET A 37 -2.56 5.36 -21.93
C MET A 37 -1.85 4.01 -21.92
N ASN A 38 -0.51 4.00 -21.92
CA ASN A 38 0.28 2.76 -21.87
C ASN A 38 0.13 2.06 -20.51
N ALA A 39 -0.09 2.82 -19.44
CA ALA A 39 -0.37 2.31 -18.10
C ALA A 39 -1.82 1.80 -17.95
N GLY A 40 -2.71 2.07 -18.92
CA GLY A 40 -4.03 1.48 -19.01
C GLY A 40 -5.20 2.47 -18.95
N LEU A 41 -4.96 3.77 -18.82
CA LEU A 41 -6.01 4.77 -18.89
C LEU A 41 -6.66 4.83 -20.28
N SER A 42 -7.96 5.13 -20.33
CA SER A 42 -8.60 5.55 -21.57
C SER A 42 -8.01 6.86 -22.07
N ASP A 43 -8.21 7.16 -23.35
CA ASP A 43 -7.70 8.41 -23.94
C ASP A 43 -8.27 9.66 -23.25
N GLU A 44 -9.54 9.61 -22.82
CA GLU A 44 -10.20 10.70 -22.09
C GLU A 44 -9.56 10.92 -20.72
N ARG A 45 -9.35 9.86 -19.93
CA ARG A 45 -8.72 9.96 -18.60
C ARG A 45 -7.24 10.30 -18.70
N ALA A 46 -6.53 9.76 -19.67
CA ALA A 46 -5.14 10.12 -19.92
C ALA A 46 -5.00 11.59 -20.33
N LEU A 47 -5.97 12.13 -21.08
CA LEU A 47 -6.04 13.55 -21.39
C LEU A 47 -6.34 14.38 -20.13
N ALA A 48 -7.27 13.95 -19.28
CA ALA A 48 -7.58 14.62 -18.01
C ALA A 48 -6.34 14.70 -17.10
N LEU A 49 -5.64 13.58 -16.91
CA LEU A 49 -4.37 13.53 -16.18
C LEU A 49 -3.33 14.48 -16.78
N ALA A 50 -3.16 14.48 -18.11
CA ALA A 50 -2.23 15.37 -18.79
C ALA A 50 -2.58 16.86 -18.61
N LEU A 51 -3.86 17.22 -18.56
CA LEU A 51 -4.32 18.58 -18.27
C LEU A 51 -3.97 18.98 -16.83
N ALA A 52 -4.19 18.10 -15.86
CA ALA A 52 -3.81 18.36 -14.48
C ALA A 52 -2.29 18.51 -14.31
N VAL A 53 -1.50 17.64 -14.95
CA VAL A 53 -0.03 17.76 -15.01
C VAL A 53 0.38 19.07 -15.68
N THR A 54 -0.30 19.48 -16.75
CA THR A 54 -0.04 20.76 -17.43
C THR A 54 -0.26 21.94 -16.50
N GLU A 55 -1.32 21.91 -15.69
CA GLU A 55 -1.63 22.97 -14.72
C GLU A 55 -0.50 23.08 -13.68
N VAL A 56 -0.14 21.96 -13.03
CA VAL A 56 0.95 21.95 -12.02
C VAL A 56 2.27 22.41 -12.64
N VAL A 57 2.67 21.86 -13.78
CA VAL A 57 3.93 22.22 -14.43
C VAL A 57 3.95 23.68 -14.88
N THR A 58 2.80 24.21 -15.34
CA THR A 58 2.68 25.63 -15.68
C THR A 58 2.87 26.50 -14.45
N ASP A 59 2.27 26.13 -13.31
CA ASP A 59 2.43 26.85 -12.05
C ASP A 59 3.88 26.82 -11.55
N VAL A 60 4.52 25.65 -11.59
CA VAL A 60 5.94 25.51 -11.22
C VAL A 60 6.82 26.38 -12.12
N VAL A 61 6.67 26.30 -13.45
CA VAL A 61 7.51 27.07 -14.38
C VAL A 61 7.29 28.58 -14.23
N ARG A 62 6.07 29.03 -13.93
CA ARG A 62 5.74 30.47 -13.87
C ARG A 62 5.99 31.11 -12.53
N PHE A 63 5.68 30.41 -11.44
CA PHE A 63 5.54 31.03 -10.13
C PHE A 63 6.51 30.50 -9.09
N ALA A 64 6.96 29.24 -9.20
CA ALA A 64 7.83 28.65 -8.19
C ALA A 64 9.20 29.34 -8.06
N PHE A 65 9.81 29.75 -9.18
CA PHE A 65 11.21 30.21 -9.18
C PHE A 65 11.38 31.63 -9.74
N PRO A 66 10.99 32.68 -8.99
CA PRO A 66 11.14 34.04 -9.47
C PRO A 66 12.63 34.38 -9.67
N ARG A 67 13.03 34.58 -10.94
CA ARG A 67 14.36 35.07 -11.37
C ARG A 67 15.52 34.09 -11.16
N LYS A 68 15.27 32.78 -11.12
CA LYS A 68 16.31 31.75 -11.06
C LYS A 68 16.03 30.63 -12.06
N GLU A 69 17.08 30.19 -12.75
CA GLU A 69 17.05 28.88 -13.41
C GLU A 69 17.14 27.80 -12.33
N ALA A 70 16.23 26.83 -12.42
CA ALA A 70 16.08 25.75 -11.45
C ALA A 70 15.55 24.51 -12.16
N SER A 71 15.59 23.38 -11.46
CA SER A 71 14.96 22.14 -11.92
C SER A 71 13.88 21.69 -10.95
N PHE A 72 12.96 20.90 -11.47
CA PHE A 72 11.97 20.16 -10.71
C PHE A 72 11.91 18.73 -11.24
N ASP A 73 11.42 17.82 -10.42
CA ASP A 73 11.38 16.40 -10.69
C ASP A 73 9.93 15.93 -10.86
N ILE A 74 9.70 14.99 -11.77
CA ILE A 74 8.41 14.34 -11.98
C ILE A 74 8.62 12.83 -11.91
N THR A 75 7.88 12.15 -11.04
CA THR A 75 7.85 10.70 -10.92
C THR A 75 6.51 10.19 -11.43
N PHE A 76 6.52 9.15 -12.26
CA PHE A 76 5.34 8.46 -12.74
C PHE A 76 5.32 7.04 -12.16
N ARG A 77 4.28 6.73 -11.39
CA ARG A 77 4.07 5.43 -10.71
C ARG A 77 2.77 4.81 -11.15
N ARG A 78 2.68 3.49 -11.18
CA ARG A 78 1.42 2.80 -11.42
C ARG A 78 1.32 1.55 -10.56
N ASP A 79 0.11 1.19 -10.22
CA ASP A 79 -0.24 -0.13 -9.72
C ASP A 79 -1.29 -0.79 -10.64
N ILE A 80 -1.89 -1.89 -10.19
CA ILE A 80 -2.91 -2.66 -10.94
C ILE A 80 -4.16 -1.80 -11.26
N SER A 81 -4.45 -0.84 -10.39
CA SER A 81 -5.70 -0.08 -10.29
C SER A 81 -5.56 1.41 -10.57
N THR A 82 -4.40 2.01 -10.32
CA THR A 82 -4.18 3.46 -10.43
C THR A 82 -2.90 3.81 -11.17
N VAL A 83 -2.85 5.05 -11.64
CA VAL A 83 -1.63 5.73 -12.05
C VAL A 83 -1.46 7.00 -11.20
N GLU A 84 -0.24 7.28 -10.76
CA GLU A 84 0.12 8.44 -9.96
C GLU A 84 1.23 9.24 -10.66
N VAL A 85 1.08 10.56 -10.70
CA VAL A 85 2.13 11.49 -11.13
C VAL A 85 2.48 12.40 -9.97
N ILE A 86 3.74 12.37 -9.55
CA ILE A 86 4.28 13.13 -8.42
C ILE A 86 5.22 14.20 -8.97
N ILE A 87 4.97 15.47 -8.68
CA ILE A 87 5.80 16.60 -9.11
C ILE A 87 6.44 17.23 -7.87
N THR A 88 7.77 17.28 -7.80
CA THR A 88 8.53 17.83 -6.66
C THR A 88 9.37 19.02 -7.10
N GLU A 89 9.34 20.11 -6.33
CA GLU A 89 10.09 21.33 -6.63
C GLU A 89 10.54 22.08 -5.36
N GLN A 90 11.48 23.04 -5.49
CA GLN A 90 12.04 23.82 -4.37
C GLN A 90 11.86 25.33 -4.54
N GLY A 91 10.76 25.75 -5.17
CA GLY A 91 10.43 27.14 -5.35
C GLY A 91 9.91 27.82 -4.08
N GLU A 92 9.49 29.07 -4.22
CA GLU A 92 8.96 29.88 -3.12
C GLU A 92 7.84 29.13 -2.37
N PRO A 93 7.93 29.00 -1.03
CA PRO A 93 6.89 28.37 -0.23
C PRO A 93 5.59 29.17 -0.29
N PHE A 94 4.46 28.48 -0.29
CA PHE A 94 3.15 29.11 -0.15
C PHE A 94 2.20 28.18 0.62
N ASP A 95 1.15 28.78 1.16
CA ASP A 95 0.11 28.08 1.92
C ASP A 95 -1.11 27.86 1.00
N PRO A 96 -1.35 26.63 0.50
CA PRO A 96 -2.44 26.34 -0.43
C PRO A 96 -3.83 26.59 0.16
N SER A 97 -3.98 26.54 1.50
CA SER A 97 -5.26 26.80 2.17
C SER A 97 -5.75 28.25 1.98
N ARG A 98 -4.84 29.17 1.66
CA ARG A 98 -5.16 30.58 1.37
C ARG A 98 -5.68 30.80 -0.05
N TYR A 99 -5.56 29.80 -0.91
CA TYR A 99 -5.95 29.85 -2.32
C TYR A 99 -7.19 28.99 -2.57
N VAL A 100 -8.30 29.34 -1.93
CA VAL A 100 -9.61 28.71 -2.18
C VAL A 100 -10.26 29.38 -3.39
N TYR A 101 -10.58 28.57 -4.40
CA TYR A 101 -11.27 29.07 -5.59
C TYR A 101 -12.70 29.50 -5.28
N ASP A 102 -13.03 30.74 -5.68
CA ASP A 102 -14.39 31.27 -5.63
C ASP A 102 -14.87 31.65 -7.06
N PRO A 103 -15.79 30.86 -7.65
CA PRO A 103 -16.33 31.13 -8.99
C PRO A 103 -17.03 32.49 -9.12
N GLU A 104 -17.68 32.98 -8.06
CA GLU A 104 -18.38 34.27 -8.08
C GLU A 104 -17.40 35.43 -8.04
N ARG A 105 -16.35 35.31 -7.23
CA ARG A 105 -15.26 36.29 -7.20
C ARG A 105 -14.50 36.33 -8.52
N ALA A 106 -14.23 35.17 -9.12
CA ALA A 106 -13.60 35.09 -10.44
C ALA A 106 -14.42 35.81 -11.52
N ARG A 107 -15.75 35.61 -11.54
CA ARG A 107 -16.64 36.28 -12.51
C ARG A 107 -16.77 37.78 -12.29
N LYS A 108 -16.86 38.24 -11.03
CA LYS A 108 -17.12 39.65 -10.69
C LYS A 108 -15.86 40.51 -10.67
N GLU A 109 -14.76 39.95 -10.18
CA GLU A 109 -13.52 40.69 -9.91
C GLU A 109 -12.36 40.30 -10.83
N GLY A 110 -12.52 39.26 -11.67
CA GLY A 110 -11.45 38.73 -12.52
C GLY A 110 -10.29 38.10 -11.73
N ARG A 111 -10.55 37.70 -10.49
CA ARG A 111 -9.55 37.08 -9.59
C ARG A 111 -9.72 35.56 -9.59
N PHE A 112 -8.71 34.86 -10.13
CA PHE A 112 -8.71 33.41 -10.30
C PHE A 112 -7.83 32.69 -9.25
N ASP A 113 -7.63 33.31 -8.09
CA ASP A 113 -6.86 32.68 -7.01
C ASP A 113 -7.46 31.31 -6.66
N GLY A 114 -6.61 30.28 -6.56
CA GLY A 114 -7.04 28.91 -6.29
C GLY A 114 -7.64 28.14 -7.48
N ALA A 115 -7.82 28.77 -8.64
CA ALA A 115 -8.42 28.13 -9.81
C ALA A 115 -7.63 26.90 -10.27
N GLY A 116 -6.29 26.94 -10.22
CA GLY A 116 -5.44 25.80 -10.57
C GLY A 116 -5.74 24.57 -9.70
N PHE A 117 -5.90 24.73 -8.39
CA PHE A 117 -6.29 23.63 -7.51
C PHE A 117 -7.70 23.10 -7.79
N ALA A 118 -8.64 23.98 -8.13
CA ALA A 118 -9.98 23.55 -8.53
C ALA A 118 -9.96 22.78 -9.85
N VAL A 119 -9.11 23.18 -10.79
CA VAL A 119 -8.87 22.49 -12.07
C VAL A 119 -8.26 21.12 -11.84
N MET A 120 -7.18 21.03 -11.06
CA MET A 120 -6.55 19.76 -10.73
C MET A 120 -7.54 18.78 -10.10
N ARG A 121 -8.22 19.19 -9.01
CA ARG A 121 -9.24 18.36 -8.32
C ARG A 121 -10.43 17.97 -9.19
N HIS A 122 -10.65 18.67 -10.31
CA HIS A 122 -11.71 18.31 -11.24
C HIS A 122 -11.27 17.24 -12.25
N PHE A 123 -9.98 17.22 -12.61
CA PHE A 123 -9.45 16.34 -13.65
C PHE A 123 -8.86 15.03 -13.12
N VAL A 124 -8.50 14.97 -11.84
CA VAL A 124 -7.97 13.76 -11.19
C VAL A 124 -8.90 13.24 -10.10
N ASP A 125 -8.83 11.94 -9.80
CA ASP A 125 -9.70 11.34 -8.78
C ASP A 125 -9.20 11.71 -7.37
N ASP A 126 -7.88 11.67 -7.16
CA ASP A 126 -7.25 12.14 -5.92
C ASP A 126 -6.12 13.12 -6.19
N PHE A 127 -5.99 14.11 -5.29
CA PHE A 127 -4.95 15.13 -5.31
C PHE A 127 -4.43 15.41 -3.91
N ALA A 128 -3.11 15.37 -3.72
CA ALA A 128 -2.47 15.84 -2.50
C ALA A 128 -1.37 16.86 -2.78
N PHE A 129 -1.20 17.77 -1.83
CA PHE A 129 -0.08 18.70 -1.75
C PHE A 129 0.66 18.45 -0.44
N LEU A 130 1.94 18.12 -0.52
CA LEU A 130 2.80 17.92 0.65
C LEU A 130 3.84 19.03 0.70
N ASN A 131 3.92 19.72 1.83
CA ASN A 131 4.96 20.67 2.15
C ASN A 131 6.16 19.91 2.74
N ARG A 132 7.21 19.71 1.95
CA ARG A 132 8.40 18.97 2.40
C ARG A 132 9.42 19.88 3.11
N GLY A 133 8.99 21.04 3.61
CA GLY A 133 9.83 21.99 4.32
C GLY A 133 11.03 22.44 3.47
N ARG A 134 12.25 22.07 3.88
CA ARG A 134 13.49 22.41 3.16
C ARG A 134 13.60 21.73 1.79
N LYS A 135 12.92 20.60 1.60
CA LYS A 135 12.84 19.87 0.32
C LYS A 135 11.84 20.48 -0.66
N GLY A 136 11.11 21.52 -0.24
CA GLY A 136 10.19 22.27 -1.08
C GLY A 136 8.79 21.69 -1.06
N LYS A 137 8.13 21.60 -2.22
CA LYS A 137 6.71 21.20 -2.33
C LYS A 137 6.58 20.00 -3.25
N GLU A 138 5.60 19.17 -2.96
CA GLU A 138 5.27 17.95 -3.70
C GLU A 138 3.77 17.94 -4.05
N PHE A 139 3.45 17.66 -5.30
CA PHE A 139 2.08 17.57 -5.82
C PHE A 139 1.84 16.15 -6.32
N ARG A 140 0.79 15.49 -5.84
CA ARG A 140 0.42 14.13 -6.22
C ARG A 140 -0.90 14.13 -6.96
N LEU A 141 -0.91 13.53 -8.14
CA LEU A 141 -2.07 13.43 -9.04
C LEU A 141 -2.37 11.96 -9.28
N VAL A 142 -3.56 11.48 -8.89
CA VAL A 142 -3.93 10.06 -9.04
C VAL A 142 -5.12 9.90 -9.98
N GLN A 143 -5.00 8.96 -10.91
CA GLN A 143 -6.09 8.55 -11.80
C GLN A 143 -6.36 7.05 -11.69
N GLU A 144 -7.61 6.66 -11.45
CA GLU A 144 -8.03 5.26 -11.54
C GLU A 144 -8.04 4.77 -12.99
N ILE A 145 -7.67 3.51 -13.17
CA ILE A 145 -7.71 2.85 -14.48
C ILE A 145 -9.12 2.32 -14.76
N GLU A 146 -9.71 2.77 -15.86
CA GLU A 146 -11.04 2.33 -16.32
C GLU A 146 -11.05 0.86 -16.76
N ALA A 147 -12.17 0.19 -16.50
CA ALA A 147 -12.47 -1.12 -17.08
C ALA A 147 -13.98 -1.40 -17.08
N THR A 148 -14.40 -2.41 -17.84
CA THR A 148 -15.81 -2.83 -17.92
C THR A 148 -16.17 -3.82 -16.82
N HIS A 149 -17.23 -3.50 -16.07
CA HIS A 149 -17.70 -4.31 -14.95
C HIS A 149 -18.36 -5.61 -15.43
N VAL A 150 -18.17 -6.71 -14.70
CA VAL A 150 -18.64 -8.07 -15.07
C VAL A 150 -20.15 -8.14 -15.25
N SER A 151 -20.90 -7.31 -14.52
CA SER A 151 -22.35 -7.21 -14.66
C SER A 151 -22.80 -6.87 -16.08
N GLU A 152 -22.01 -6.10 -16.82
CA GLU A 152 -22.33 -5.74 -18.21
C GLU A 152 -22.08 -6.90 -19.17
N LEU A 153 -21.02 -7.67 -18.92
CA LEU A 153 -20.72 -8.89 -19.67
C LEU A 153 -21.77 -9.98 -19.43
N MET A 154 -22.30 -10.05 -18.20
CA MET A 154 -23.36 -10.99 -17.83
C MET A 154 -24.73 -10.66 -18.43
N ARG A 155 -24.98 -9.43 -18.94
CA ARG A 155 -26.25 -9.10 -19.62
C ARG A 155 -26.45 -9.92 -20.91
N HIS A 156 -25.38 -10.47 -21.46
CA HIS A 156 -25.37 -11.31 -22.65
C HIS A 156 -25.16 -12.80 -22.35
N ASP A 157 -24.95 -13.15 -21.07
CA ASP A 157 -24.70 -14.53 -20.65
C ASP A 157 -26.04 -15.18 -20.25
N PRO A 158 -26.40 -16.35 -20.79
CA PRO A 158 -27.62 -17.04 -20.37
C PRO A 158 -27.60 -17.30 -18.86
N GLN A 159 -28.77 -17.14 -18.26
CA GLN A 159 -29.16 -17.39 -16.87
C GLN A 159 -28.23 -18.36 -16.09
N PRO A 160 -27.87 -18.06 -14.82
CA PRO A 160 -26.94 -18.89 -14.05
C PRO A 160 -27.34 -20.35 -14.09
N ALA A 161 -26.43 -21.21 -14.58
CA ALA A 161 -26.67 -22.64 -14.61
C ALA A 161 -27.01 -23.11 -13.19
N PRO A 162 -28.07 -23.94 -13.02
CA PRO A 162 -28.55 -24.40 -11.72
C PRO A 162 -27.41 -25.00 -10.90
N ALA A 163 -27.52 -24.91 -9.57
CA ALA A 163 -26.55 -25.48 -8.64
C ALA A 163 -26.24 -26.93 -9.05
N GLU A 164 -25.03 -27.16 -9.54
CA GLU A 164 -24.65 -28.44 -10.13
C GLU A 164 -24.42 -29.42 -8.97
N VAL A 165 -25.14 -30.55 -8.96
CA VAL A 165 -24.90 -31.62 -7.99
C VAL A 165 -23.55 -32.25 -8.35
N PHE A 166 -22.50 -31.77 -7.69
CA PHE A 166 -21.14 -32.18 -8.00
C PHE A 166 -20.85 -33.61 -7.50
N THR A 167 -20.58 -34.52 -8.46
CA THR A 167 -20.17 -35.92 -8.21
C THR A 167 -18.91 -36.29 -8.99
N GLY A 168 -17.83 -35.50 -8.86
CA GLY A 168 -16.55 -35.76 -9.54
C GLY A 168 -15.34 -35.22 -8.78
N ASP A 169 -14.19 -35.13 -9.45
CA ASP A 169 -12.98 -34.47 -8.94
C ASP A 169 -12.83 -33.06 -9.54
N TYR A 170 -12.20 -32.16 -8.80
CA TYR A 170 -11.88 -30.81 -9.29
C TYR A 170 -10.60 -30.84 -10.12
N SER A 171 -10.53 -30.02 -11.17
CA SER A 171 -9.27 -29.70 -11.84
C SER A 171 -8.70 -28.40 -11.26
N LEU A 172 -7.40 -28.39 -10.94
CA LEU A 172 -6.65 -27.20 -10.54
C LEU A 172 -5.59 -26.92 -11.59
N GLN A 173 -5.50 -25.67 -12.03
CA GLN A 173 -4.58 -25.24 -13.08
C GLN A 173 -4.10 -23.80 -12.82
N PRO A 174 -2.93 -23.39 -13.32
CA PRO A 174 -2.53 -21.98 -13.28
C PRO A 174 -3.52 -21.14 -14.09
N ILE A 175 -3.89 -19.98 -13.56
CA ILE A 175 -4.78 -19.03 -14.24
C ILE A 175 -4.10 -18.49 -15.48
N GLN A 176 -4.85 -18.40 -16.57
CA GLN A 176 -4.44 -17.75 -17.79
C GLN A 176 -5.22 -16.43 -17.98
N PRO A 177 -4.70 -15.47 -18.76
CA PRO A 177 -5.42 -14.23 -19.09
C PRO A 177 -6.84 -14.45 -19.62
N ASP A 178 -7.07 -15.56 -20.35
CA ASP A 178 -8.39 -15.93 -20.88
C ASP A 178 -9.39 -16.37 -19.80
N ASP A 179 -8.93 -16.74 -18.60
CA ASP A 179 -9.79 -17.10 -17.46
C ASP A 179 -10.40 -15.88 -16.76
N ALA A 180 -9.98 -14.66 -17.09
CA ALA A 180 -10.37 -13.44 -16.40
C ALA A 180 -11.90 -13.25 -16.29
N GLY A 181 -12.65 -13.63 -17.34
CA GLY A 181 -14.11 -13.59 -17.33
C GLY A 181 -14.72 -14.56 -16.31
N ASP A 182 -14.16 -15.76 -16.18
CA ASP A 182 -14.65 -16.77 -15.25
C ASP A 182 -14.30 -16.43 -13.79
N VAL A 183 -13.12 -15.85 -13.56
CA VAL A 183 -12.73 -15.30 -12.25
C VAL A 183 -13.74 -14.24 -11.82
N ALA A 184 -14.03 -13.23 -12.65
CA ALA A 184 -14.97 -12.19 -12.28
C ALA A 184 -16.39 -12.71 -12.01
N LYS A 185 -16.85 -13.70 -12.79
CA LYS A 185 -18.14 -14.38 -12.55
C LYS A 185 -18.15 -15.17 -11.23
N LEU A 186 -17.04 -15.83 -10.87
CA LEU A 186 -16.88 -16.51 -9.58
C LEU A 186 -16.98 -15.54 -8.40
N ILE A 187 -16.32 -14.37 -8.50
CA ILE A 187 -16.37 -13.32 -7.49
C ILE A 187 -17.80 -12.81 -7.31
N TYR A 188 -18.45 -12.43 -8.41
CA TYR A 188 -19.84 -11.96 -8.39
C TYR A 188 -20.80 -13.00 -7.80
N ARG A 189 -20.66 -14.27 -8.18
CA ARG A 189 -21.53 -15.33 -7.66
C ARG A 189 -21.33 -15.60 -6.18
N THR A 190 -20.12 -15.38 -5.66
CA THR A 190 -19.80 -15.63 -4.25
C THR A 190 -20.18 -14.45 -3.35
N TYR A 191 -19.99 -13.21 -3.81
CA TYR A 191 -20.09 -12.00 -2.98
C TYR A 191 -21.07 -10.94 -3.49
N GLY A 192 -21.77 -11.17 -4.60
CA GLY A 192 -22.55 -10.10 -5.25
C GLY A 192 -21.63 -8.94 -5.62
N TYR A 193 -21.97 -7.71 -5.20
CA TYR A 193 -21.14 -6.50 -5.38
C TYR A 193 -20.49 -5.99 -4.08
N THR A 194 -20.16 -6.91 -3.18
CA THR A 194 -19.67 -6.56 -1.83
C THR A 194 -18.22 -6.98 -1.58
N TYR A 195 -17.55 -7.51 -2.60
CA TYR A 195 -16.13 -7.84 -2.49
C TYR A 195 -15.29 -6.57 -2.52
N ALA A 196 -14.33 -6.46 -1.59
CA ALA A 196 -13.59 -5.23 -1.35
C ALA A 196 -12.58 -4.86 -2.44
N LYS A 197 -12.00 -5.86 -3.13
CA LYS A 197 -11.11 -5.65 -4.27
C LYS A 197 -11.95 -5.53 -5.54
N GLU A 198 -12.42 -4.31 -5.81
CA GLU A 198 -13.35 -4.01 -6.90
C GLU A 198 -12.80 -4.40 -8.27
N GLU A 199 -11.48 -4.33 -8.46
CA GLU A 199 -10.76 -4.71 -9.67
C GLU A 199 -11.09 -6.13 -10.15
N LEU A 200 -11.47 -7.03 -9.23
CA LEU A 200 -11.87 -8.40 -9.56
C LEU A 200 -13.26 -8.53 -10.19
N TYR A 201 -14.04 -7.45 -10.23
CA TYR A 201 -15.24 -7.39 -11.04
C TYR A 201 -14.96 -6.99 -12.49
N TYR A 202 -13.71 -6.70 -12.86
CA TYR A 202 -13.36 -6.20 -14.18
C TYR A 202 -12.41 -7.17 -14.89
N PRO A 203 -12.91 -8.05 -15.80
CA PRO A 203 -12.07 -9.02 -16.49
C PRO A 203 -10.88 -8.39 -17.21
N GLU A 204 -11.02 -7.17 -17.74
CA GLU A 204 -9.90 -6.49 -18.38
C GLU A 204 -8.78 -6.12 -17.41
N LYS A 205 -9.10 -5.73 -16.16
CA LYS A 205 -8.08 -5.48 -15.11
C LYS A 205 -7.38 -6.78 -14.73
N ILE A 206 -8.14 -7.86 -14.52
CA ILE A 206 -7.58 -9.18 -14.20
C ILE A 206 -6.65 -9.65 -15.32
N ARG A 207 -7.11 -9.59 -16.58
CA ARG A 207 -6.35 -9.99 -17.77
C ARG A 207 -5.06 -9.19 -17.89
N ARG A 208 -5.13 -7.87 -17.71
CA ARG A 208 -3.96 -6.99 -17.76
C ARG A 208 -2.95 -7.35 -16.68
N ALA A 209 -3.39 -7.52 -15.44
CA ALA A 209 -2.51 -7.87 -14.32
C ALA A 209 -1.78 -9.21 -14.55
N LEU A 210 -2.47 -10.21 -15.12
CA LEU A 210 -1.87 -11.49 -15.50
C LEU A 210 -0.86 -11.34 -16.65
N VAL A 211 -1.18 -10.55 -17.68
CA VAL A 211 -0.29 -10.32 -18.84
C VAL A 211 0.96 -9.53 -18.44
N GLN A 212 0.82 -8.61 -17.49
CA GLN A 212 1.91 -7.78 -16.97
C GLN A 212 2.71 -8.46 -15.86
N ASP A 213 2.40 -9.71 -15.53
CA ASP A 213 3.01 -10.47 -14.44
C ASP A 213 2.91 -9.77 -13.07
N GLU A 214 1.90 -8.92 -12.88
CA GLU A 214 1.62 -8.24 -11.60
C GLU A 214 1.03 -9.22 -10.57
N LYS A 215 0.42 -10.30 -11.07
CA LYS A 215 -0.04 -11.42 -10.27
C LYS A 215 -0.08 -12.70 -11.09
N PHE A 216 -0.06 -13.83 -10.38
CA PHE A 216 -0.32 -15.16 -10.91
C PHE A 216 -1.20 -15.93 -9.92
N GLY A 217 -1.73 -17.08 -10.31
CA GLY A 217 -2.54 -17.84 -9.37
C GLY A 217 -3.07 -19.17 -9.92
N VAL A 218 -3.97 -19.78 -9.15
CA VAL A 218 -4.58 -21.07 -9.43
C VAL A 218 -6.10 -20.93 -9.53
N ILE A 219 -6.70 -21.59 -10.52
CA ILE A 219 -8.15 -21.70 -10.69
C ILE A 219 -8.59 -23.14 -10.50
N ALA A 220 -9.67 -23.34 -9.74
CA ALA A 220 -10.30 -24.64 -9.54
C ALA A 220 -11.61 -24.72 -10.34
N ARG A 221 -11.77 -25.78 -11.13
CA ARG A 221 -12.94 -26.01 -11.99
C ARG A 221 -13.62 -27.35 -11.71
N THR A 222 -14.93 -27.40 -11.94
CA THR A 222 -15.71 -28.65 -11.98
C THR A 222 -15.43 -29.42 -13.27
N PRO A 223 -15.83 -30.71 -13.38
CA PRO A 223 -15.77 -31.47 -14.63
C PRO A 223 -16.49 -30.81 -15.82
N SER A 224 -17.51 -29.98 -15.57
CA SER A 224 -18.22 -29.21 -16.59
C SER A 224 -17.44 -27.96 -17.05
N GLY A 225 -16.25 -27.71 -16.46
CA GLY A 225 -15.40 -26.58 -16.77
C GLY A 225 -15.74 -25.30 -15.99
N ARG A 226 -16.73 -25.32 -15.08
CA ARG A 226 -17.13 -24.13 -14.32
C ARG A 226 -16.10 -23.79 -13.24
N ALA A 227 -15.63 -22.54 -13.23
CA ALA A 227 -14.78 -22.02 -12.15
C ALA A 227 -15.54 -21.96 -10.82
N VAL A 228 -14.96 -22.57 -9.79
CA VAL A 228 -15.53 -22.70 -8.43
C VAL A 228 -14.54 -22.33 -7.32
N GLY A 229 -13.27 -22.10 -7.67
CA GLY A 229 -12.28 -21.59 -6.75
C GLY A 229 -11.20 -20.80 -7.47
N MET A 230 -10.60 -19.86 -6.77
CA MET A 230 -9.54 -18.97 -7.25
C MET A 230 -8.63 -18.61 -6.06
N PHE A 231 -7.32 -18.55 -6.29
CA PHE A 231 -6.35 -18.02 -5.34
C PHE A 231 -5.16 -17.42 -6.10
N ALA A 232 -4.73 -16.20 -5.76
CA ALA A 232 -3.60 -15.53 -6.42
C ALA A 232 -2.52 -15.08 -5.45
N VAL A 233 -1.31 -14.93 -5.99
CA VAL A 233 -0.23 -14.15 -5.41
C VAL A 233 -0.14 -12.83 -6.18
N LEU A 234 -0.24 -11.72 -5.47
CA LEU A 234 0.02 -10.38 -5.98
C LEU A 234 1.48 -10.04 -5.70
N ARG A 235 2.24 -9.66 -6.72
CA ARG A 235 3.66 -9.34 -6.55
C ARG A 235 3.83 -7.99 -5.88
N MET A 236 4.83 -7.86 -5.02
CA MET A 236 5.29 -6.56 -4.56
C MET A 236 6.09 -5.87 -5.68
N PRO A 237 5.87 -4.58 -5.98
CA PRO A 237 6.56 -3.90 -7.08
C PRO A 237 8.08 -3.74 -6.88
N ASP A 238 8.52 -3.64 -5.63
CA ASP A 238 9.88 -3.27 -5.22
C ASP A 238 10.62 -4.39 -4.47
N SER A 239 10.07 -5.61 -4.47
CA SER A 239 10.68 -6.77 -3.81
C SER A 239 10.29 -8.09 -4.48
N ASP A 240 11.01 -9.16 -4.18
CA ASP A 240 10.81 -10.52 -4.72
C ASP A 240 9.81 -11.37 -3.90
N ILE A 241 8.93 -10.71 -3.15
CA ILE A 241 7.87 -11.34 -2.35
C ILE A 241 6.47 -11.04 -2.95
N GLY A 242 5.44 -11.69 -2.41
CA GLY A 242 4.07 -11.37 -2.81
C GLY A 242 2.98 -11.79 -1.84
N GLU A 243 1.88 -11.07 -1.92
CA GLU A 243 0.68 -11.24 -1.12
C GLU A 243 -0.13 -12.43 -1.67
N VAL A 244 -0.24 -13.49 -0.89
CA VAL A 244 -1.24 -14.54 -1.05
C VAL A 244 -2.60 -13.96 -0.66
N GLY A 245 -3.23 -13.31 -1.62
CA GLY A 245 -4.51 -12.62 -1.50
C GLY A 245 -5.57 -13.23 -2.41
N GLU A 246 -6.68 -12.52 -2.64
CA GLU A 246 -7.70 -12.90 -3.64
C GLU A 246 -8.22 -14.36 -3.56
N ALA A 247 -8.35 -14.90 -2.35
CA ALA A 247 -8.80 -16.27 -2.14
C ALA A 247 -10.33 -16.41 -2.14
N VAL A 248 -10.87 -17.18 -3.08
CA VAL A 248 -12.31 -17.37 -3.23
C VAL A 248 -12.67 -18.82 -3.51
N VAL A 249 -13.67 -19.32 -2.78
CA VAL A 249 -14.32 -20.60 -3.05
C VAL A 249 -15.83 -20.38 -3.07
N ASP A 250 -16.44 -20.83 -4.16
CA ASP A 250 -17.89 -20.82 -4.37
C ASP A 250 -18.62 -21.48 -3.17
N VAL A 251 -19.70 -20.85 -2.71
CA VAL A 251 -20.43 -21.25 -1.50
C VAL A 251 -20.86 -22.72 -1.54
N ASP A 252 -21.29 -23.23 -2.69
CA ASP A 252 -21.78 -24.60 -2.86
C ASP A 252 -20.63 -25.64 -2.88
N HIS A 253 -19.39 -25.16 -3.00
CA HIS A 253 -18.17 -25.95 -3.10
C HIS A 253 -17.25 -25.81 -1.87
N ARG A 254 -17.65 -25.01 -0.86
CA ARG A 254 -16.92 -24.86 0.41
C ARG A 254 -16.86 -26.18 1.20
N ARG A 255 -15.89 -26.25 2.12
CA ARG A 255 -15.64 -27.42 3.01
C ARG A 255 -15.28 -28.71 2.27
N ARG A 256 -14.79 -28.61 1.03
CA ARG A 256 -14.31 -29.74 0.21
C ARG A 256 -12.78 -29.76 0.02
N GLY A 257 -12.05 -28.98 0.83
CA GLY A 257 -10.59 -28.89 0.80
C GLY A 257 -9.99 -28.09 -0.36
N LEU A 258 -10.82 -27.38 -1.16
CA LEU A 258 -10.35 -26.60 -2.32
C LEU A 258 -9.33 -25.52 -1.94
N MET A 259 -9.56 -24.78 -0.86
CA MET A 259 -8.66 -23.73 -0.39
C MET A 259 -7.25 -24.28 -0.12
N THR A 260 -7.16 -25.39 0.62
CA THR A 260 -5.91 -26.10 0.92
C THR A 260 -5.21 -26.53 -0.36
N LYS A 261 -5.91 -27.22 -1.27
CA LYS A 261 -5.33 -27.69 -2.54
C LYS A 261 -4.83 -26.56 -3.43
N MET A 262 -5.58 -25.44 -3.49
CA MET A 262 -5.17 -24.27 -4.27
C MET A 262 -3.95 -23.60 -3.64
N LEU A 263 -3.89 -23.47 -2.31
CA LEU A 263 -2.75 -22.88 -1.62
C LEU A 263 -1.47 -23.73 -1.75
N GLU A 264 -1.58 -25.06 -1.68
CA GLU A 264 -0.45 -25.97 -1.95
C GLU A 264 0.15 -25.69 -3.34
N MET A 265 -0.70 -25.70 -4.38
CA MET A 265 -0.27 -25.42 -5.75
C MET A 265 0.26 -24.00 -5.92
N LEU A 266 -0.38 -23.01 -5.28
CA LEU A 266 0.03 -21.61 -5.38
C LEU A 266 1.43 -21.36 -4.80
N ILE A 267 1.78 -22.05 -3.70
CA ILE A 267 3.12 -21.99 -3.11
C ILE A 267 4.15 -22.65 -4.02
N ASP A 268 3.80 -23.73 -4.72
CA ASP A 268 4.69 -24.35 -5.71
C ASP A 268 4.89 -23.43 -6.94
N GLU A 269 3.84 -22.76 -7.41
CA GLU A 269 3.95 -21.72 -8.46
C GLU A 269 4.83 -20.55 -7.99
N ALA A 270 4.67 -20.06 -6.76
CA ALA A 270 5.51 -18.98 -6.23
C ALA A 270 7.00 -19.34 -6.22
N ARG A 271 7.35 -20.60 -5.89
CA ARG A 271 8.72 -21.11 -6.02
C ARG A 271 9.18 -21.16 -7.47
N ALA A 272 8.32 -21.60 -8.39
CA ALA A 272 8.63 -21.65 -9.82
C ALA A 272 8.83 -20.26 -10.45
N HIS A 273 8.28 -19.23 -9.81
CA HIS A 273 8.45 -17.82 -10.16
C HIS A 273 9.60 -17.13 -9.40
N ASP A 274 10.52 -17.90 -8.79
CA ASP A 274 11.71 -17.41 -8.09
C ASP A 274 11.40 -16.38 -6.98
N MET A 275 10.26 -16.53 -6.30
CA MET A 275 9.92 -15.65 -5.19
C MET A 275 10.67 -16.05 -3.92
N SER A 276 11.19 -15.06 -3.19
CA SER A 276 11.95 -15.32 -1.97
C SER A 276 11.03 -15.65 -0.78
N ALA A 277 9.81 -15.10 -0.76
CA ALA A 277 8.80 -15.36 0.26
C ALA A 277 7.39 -15.08 -0.27
N VAL A 278 6.39 -15.60 0.46
CA VAL A 278 4.99 -15.21 0.30
C VAL A 278 4.43 -14.77 1.64
N PHE A 279 3.53 -13.80 1.64
CA PHE A 279 2.87 -13.34 2.86
C PHE A 279 1.37 -13.23 2.69
N GLY A 280 0.62 -13.27 3.78
CA GLY A 280 -0.82 -13.03 3.78
C GLY A 280 -1.18 -11.88 4.70
N GLU A 281 -2.20 -11.11 4.31
CA GLU A 281 -2.84 -10.09 5.15
C GLU A 281 -4.09 -10.69 5.80
N ALA A 282 -3.92 -11.33 6.96
CA ALA A 282 -5.02 -12.00 7.62
C ALA A 282 -5.83 -11.00 8.45
N VAL A 283 -7.07 -10.72 8.03
CA VAL A 283 -7.99 -9.86 8.78
C VAL A 283 -8.19 -10.37 10.21
N THR A 284 -8.38 -9.42 11.14
CA THR A 284 -8.56 -9.72 12.58
C THR A 284 -10.02 -9.75 13.01
N VAL A 285 -10.96 -9.73 12.08
CA VAL A 285 -12.40 -9.89 12.37
C VAL A 285 -12.73 -11.31 12.81
N HIS A 286 -11.92 -12.27 12.39
CA HIS A 286 -11.94 -13.68 12.78
C HIS A 286 -10.54 -14.29 12.58
N ASP A 287 -10.28 -15.48 13.11
CA ASP A 287 -9.02 -16.20 13.00
C ASP A 287 -9.03 -17.35 11.95
N ILE A 288 -10.00 -17.36 11.04
CA ILE A 288 -10.13 -18.45 10.04
C ILE A 288 -8.95 -18.49 9.06
N SER A 289 -8.60 -17.37 8.43
CA SER A 289 -7.47 -17.29 7.50
C SER A 289 -6.14 -17.50 8.22
N GLN A 290 -6.00 -16.96 9.43
CA GLN A 290 -4.80 -17.11 10.27
C GLN A 290 -4.47 -18.58 10.55
N ARG A 291 -5.48 -19.39 10.91
CA ARG A 291 -5.32 -20.85 11.07
C ARG A 291 -4.86 -21.55 9.79
N VAL A 292 -5.39 -21.13 8.64
CA VAL A 292 -5.01 -21.70 7.35
C VAL A 292 -3.56 -21.34 7.05
N ASN A 293 -3.19 -20.07 7.17
CA ASN A 293 -1.84 -19.59 6.94
C ASN A 293 -0.81 -20.31 7.83
N GLN A 294 -1.09 -20.46 9.12
CA GLN A 294 -0.24 -21.21 10.04
C GLN A 294 -0.12 -22.69 9.66
N HIS A 295 -1.21 -23.34 9.25
CA HIS A 295 -1.16 -24.72 8.73
C HIS A 295 -0.23 -24.85 7.52
N PHE A 296 -0.07 -23.77 6.75
CA PHE A 296 0.82 -23.67 5.60
C PHE A 296 2.21 -23.12 5.93
N GLY A 297 2.58 -23.00 7.21
CA GLY A 297 3.90 -22.57 7.64
C GLY A 297 4.18 -21.08 7.41
N MET A 298 3.13 -20.26 7.43
CA MET A 298 3.28 -18.80 7.52
C MET A 298 3.30 -18.41 9.01
N GLU A 299 4.28 -17.61 9.40
CA GLU A 299 4.48 -17.15 10.77
C GLU A 299 4.03 -15.69 10.91
N SER A 300 3.40 -15.34 12.04
CA SER A 300 2.92 -13.98 12.28
C SER A 300 4.09 -13.04 12.61
N THR A 301 4.30 -12.01 11.79
CA THR A 301 5.46 -11.09 11.91
C THR A 301 5.08 -9.68 12.31
N ALA A 302 3.85 -9.22 12.00
CA ALA A 302 3.36 -7.89 12.36
C ALA A 302 1.84 -7.85 12.57
N LEU A 303 1.36 -6.85 13.32
CA LEU A 303 -0.05 -6.51 13.48
C LEU A 303 -0.25 -5.04 13.06
N LEU A 304 -0.92 -4.84 11.92
CA LEU A 304 -1.22 -3.50 11.40
C LEU A 304 -2.63 -3.08 11.84
N LEU A 305 -2.72 -1.96 12.55
CA LEU A 305 -3.97 -1.44 13.09
C LEU A 305 -4.71 -0.60 12.05
N GLY A 306 -6.04 -0.72 11.99
CA GLY A 306 -6.87 0.12 11.11
C GLY A 306 -6.43 0.15 9.65
N PHE A 307 -5.93 -0.98 9.14
CA PHE A 307 -5.32 -1.09 7.81
C PHE A 307 -6.35 -0.98 6.67
N PHE A 308 -7.58 -1.43 6.92
CA PHE A 308 -8.71 -1.24 6.01
C PHE A 308 -9.85 -0.44 6.67
N PRO A 309 -10.60 0.36 5.90
CA PRO A 309 -11.84 0.95 6.38
C PRO A 309 -12.85 -0.11 6.85
N THR A 310 -13.83 0.31 7.65
CA THR A 310 -14.89 -0.59 8.12
C THR A 310 -15.65 -1.22 6.95
N GLN A 311 -15.82 -2.54 6.96
CA GLN A 311 -16.55 -3.28 5.92
C GLN A 311 -17.67 -4.15 6.50
N ARG A 312 -18.61 -4.54 5.63
CA ARG A 312 -19.64 -5.53 5.93
C ARG A 312 -19.23 -6.90 5.40
N PHE A 313 -19.12 -7.90 6.27
CA PHE A 313 -18.77 -9.26 5.88
C PHE A 313 -20.04 -10.09 5.58
N HIS A 314 -20.24 -10.48 4.33
CA HIS A 314 -21.37 -11.35 4.00
C HIS A 314 -21.16 -12.80 4.48
N GLY A 315 -21.99 -13.24 5.43
CA GLY A 315 -22.12 -14.66 5.80
C GLY A 315 -21.02 -15.23 6.70
N LEU A 316 -20.15 -14.39 7.27
CA LEU A 316 -19.10 -14.80 8.22
C LEU A 316 -19.31 -14.14 9.60
N VAL A 317 -19.46 -12.82 9.63
CA VAL A 317 -19.67 -12.01 10.85
C VAL A 317 -20.72 -10.92 10.54
N GLY A 318 -21.39 -10.36 11.54
CA GLY A 318 -22.32 -9.23 11.36
C GLY A 318 -21.62 -7.92 10.98
N ASP A 319 -22.31 -6.79 11.15
CA ASP A 319 -21.69 -5.46 10.98
C ASP A 319 -20.49 -5.33 11.95
N TYR A 320 -19.29 -5.13 11.41
CA TYR A 320 -18.07 -4.93 12.19
C TYR A 320 -17.96 -3.43 12.58
N PRO A 321 -17.71 -3.09 13.85
CA PRO A 321 -17.96 -1.73 14.34
C PRO A 321 -16.81 -0.74 14.13
N GLN A 322 -15.65 -1.18 13.62
CA GLN A 322 -14.44 -0.36 13.53
C GLN A 322 -13.61 -0.66 12.28
N PRO A 323 -12.61 0.16 11.94
CA PRO A 323 -11.62 -0.18 10.92
C PRO A 323 -10.93 -1.53 11.20
N ILE A 324 -10.60 -2.24 10.13
CA ILE A 324 -10.13 -3.62 10.22
C ILE A 324 -8.61 -3.62 10.35
N SER A 325 -8.12 -4.29 11.40
CA SER A 325 -6.69 -4.57 11.58
C SER A 325 -6.32 -5.89 10.89
N VAL A 326 -5.05 -6.06 10.51
CA VAL A 326 -4.56 -7.29 9.87
C VAL A 326 -3.31 -7.81 10.57
N VAL A 327 -3.16 -9.14 10.63
CA VAL A 327 -1.90 -9.78 10.96
C VAL A 327 -1.17 -10.08 9.66
N ILE A 328 0.08 -9.64 9.57
CA ILE A 328 0.99 -10.03 8.50
C ILE A 328 1.57 -11.39 8.86
N GLU A 329 1.36 -12.37 7.99
CA GLU A 329 1.87 -13.74 8.17
C GLU A 329 2.73 -14.11 6.98
N LEU A 330 4.02 -14.38 7.20
CA LEU A 330 5.00 -14.60 6.14
C LEU A 330 5.55 -16.02 6.17
N ARG A 331 5.72 -16.61 5.00
CA ARG A 331 6.45 -17.86 4.78
C ARG A 331 7.66 -17.60 3.87
N PRO A 332 8.89 -17.81 4.37
CA PRO A 332 10.07 -17.84 3.51
C PRO A 332 9.98 -19.01 2.52
N LEU A 333 10.23 -18.74 1.24
CA LEU A 333 10.43 -19.78 0.21
C LEU A 333 11.92 -20.04 0.01
N GLU A 334 12.74 -19.01 0.20
CA GLU A 334 14.17 -19.08 0.39
C GLU A 334 14.50 -18.94 1.89
N PRO A 335 15.34 -19.81 2.46
CA PRO A 335 15.63 -19.81 3.89
C PRO A 335 16.34 -18.52 4.32
N TYR A 336 16.08 -18.10 5.56
CA TYR A 336 16.97 -17.17 6.26
C TYR A 336 18.14 -17.97 6.83
N ASP A 337 19.37 -17.73 6.35
CA ASP A 337 20.55 -18.38 6.92
C ASP A 337 21.00 -17.68 8.21
N VAL A 338 21.56 -16.47 8.08
CA VAL A 338 22.04 -15.65 9.19
C VAL A 338 21.62 -14.20 8.97
N VAL A 339 21.02 -13.59 9.97
CA VAL A 339 20.65 -12.17 9.98
C VAL A 339 21.43 -11.43 11.07
N ARG A 340 21.74 -10.15 10.81
CA ARG A 340 22.49 -9.28 11.74
C ARG A 340 21.76 -7.96 12.01
N PRO A 341 20.54 -8.01 12.58
CA PRO A 341 19.72 -6.83 12.80
C PRO A 341 20.22 -5.96 13.95
N PHE A 342 19.97 -4.65 13.87
CA PHE A 342 20.11 -3.72 14.98
C PHE A 342 18.80 -3.65 15.78
N PHE A 343 18.63 -4.56 16.72
CA PHE A 343 17.43 -4.57 17.56
C PHE A 343 17.32 -3.35 18.48
N PRO A 344 16.17 -2.64 18.48
CA PRO A 344 15.82 -1.76 19.58
C PRO A 344 15.64 -2.59 20.85
N MET A 345 16.35 -2.25 21.92
CA MET A 345 16.37 -3.02 23.19
C MET A 345 14.97 -3.38 23.72
N ARG A 346 13.98 -2.49 23.54
CA ARG A 346 12.60 -2.70 23.97
C ARG A 346 11.89 -3.83 23.20
N TYR A 347 12.23 -4.02 21.93
CA TYR A 347 11.58 -4.97 21.03
C TYR A 347 12.43 -6.22 20.77
N ALA A 348 13.64 -6.30 21.34
CA ALA A 348 14.58 -7.39 21.08
C ALA A 348 13.98 -8.79 21.31
N SER A 349 13.21 -9.01 22.38
CA SER A 349 12.60 -10.33 22.65
C SER A 349 11.63 -10.75 21.54
N ILE A 350 10.66 -9.89 21.21
CA ILE A 350 9.65 -10.25 20.20
C ILE A 350 10.26 -10.36 18.80
N LEU A 351 11.25 -9.53 18.47
CA LEU A 351 11.95 -9.62 17.17
C LEU A 351 12.79 -10.89 17.07
N GLN A 352 13.47 -11.28 18.16
CA GLN A 352 14.18 -12.54 18.24
C GLN A 352 13.22 -13.73 18.02
N GLU A 353 12.09 -13.75 18.73
CA GLU A 353 11.07 -14.80 18.58
C GLU A 353 10.52 -14.89 17.15
N ILE A 354 10.29 -13.76 16.49
CA ILE A 354 9.85 -13.73 15.08
C ILE A 354 10.92 -14.30 14.16
N TYR A 355 12.18 -13.89 14.28
CA TYR A 355 13.27 -14.42 13.46
C TYR A 355 13.50 -15.92 13.66
N GLU A 356 13.43 -16.40 14.91
CA GLU A 356 13.52 -17.81 15.23
C GLU A 356 12.37 -18.62 14.58
N ALA A 357 11.15 -18.08 14.59
CA ALA A 357 10.01 -18.71 13.91
C ALA A 357 10.19 -18.76 12.39
N LEU A 358 10.78 -17.73 11.79
CA LEU A 358 11.16 -17.70 10.36
C LEU A 358 12.37 -18.60 10.03
N GLY A 359 12.97 -19.26 11.04
CA GLY A 359 14.09 -20.18 10.87
C GLY A 359 15.45 -19.49 10.74
N ALA A 360 15.55 -18.20 11.05
CA ALA A 360 16.79 -17.43 10.96
C ALA A 360 17.70 -17.65 12.19
N VAL A 361 19.01 -17.65 11.97
CA VAL A 361 19.99 -17.48 13.06
C VAL A 361 20.29 -16.00 13.23
N VAL A 362 19.96 -15.45 14.39
CA VAL A 362 20.27 -14.06 14.72
C VAL A 362 21.68 -13.96 15.31
N GLU A 363 22.54 -13.21 14.64
CA GLU A 363 23.87 -12.86 15.12
C GLU A 363 23.95 -11.38 15.48
N ALA A 364 24.93 -11.02 16.32
CA ALA A 364 25.21 -9.63 16.60
C ALA A 364 25.73 -8.92 15.32
N PRO A 365 25.33 -7.66 15.08
CA PRO A 365 25.89 -6.88 13.99
C PRO A 365 27.40 -6.64 14.19
N ASP A 366 28.12 -6.49 13.08
CA ASP A 366 29.58 -6.27 13.07
C ASP A 366 30.00 -4.89 13.61
N MET A 367 29.02 -4.00 13.79
CA MET A 367 29.22 -2.65 14.30
C MET A 367 28.22 -2.36 15.43
N GLU A 368 28.58 -1.39 16.26
CA GLU A 368 27.71 -0.90 17.33
C GLU A 368 26.60 0.00 16.76
N PRO A 369 25.43 0.08 17.42
CA PRO A 369 24.39 1.05 17.09
C PRO A 369 24.92 2.48 17.07
N ALA A 370 24.55 3.24 16.04
CA ALA A 370 25.01 4.60 15.82
C ALA A 370 24.03 5.63 16.40
N THR A 371 24.59 6.68 17.03
CA THR A 371 23.85 7.84 17.54
C THR A 371 24.73 9.10 17.47
N PRO A 372 24.17 10.30 17.21
CA PRO A 372 22.78 10.58 16.81
C PRO A 372 22.51 10.12 15.36
N LEU A 373 21.34 10.45 14.80
CA LEU A 373 21.11 10.30 13.36
C LEU A 373 22.14 11.10 12.55
N PRO A 374 22.42 10.71 11.29
CA PRO A 374 23.26 11.48 10.39
C PRO A 374 22.76 12.91 10.25
N GLY A 375 23.67 13.89 10.20
CA GLY A 375 23.32 15.30 9.98
C GLY A 375 22.82 15.62 8.57
N SER A 376 22.75 14.61 7.69
CA SER A 376 22.13 14.70 6.36
C SER A 376 20.61 14.72 6.45
N GLU A 377 19.97 15.08 5.35
CA GLU A 377 18.53 14.95 5.16
C GLU A 377 18.18 13.48 4.92
N ALA A 378 17.04 13.03 5.46
CA ALA A 378 16.56 11.68 5.25
C ALA A 378 16.04 11.49 3.83
N VAL A 379 16.17 10.29 3.27
CA VAL A 379 15.48 9.88 2.02
C VAL A 379 14.30 9.00 2.41
N ILE A 380 13.09 9.43 2.06
CA ILE A 380 11.84 8.76 2.46
C ILE A 380 10.98 8.58 1.21
N ASP A 381 10.62 7.34 0.88
CA ASP A 381 9.56 7.05 -0.08
C ASP A 381 8.20 7.12 0.64
N THR A 382 7.31 7.98 0.16
CA THR A 382 5.96 8.14 0.72
C THR A 382 4.96 7.51 -0.22
N ARG A 383 4.17 6.56 0.30
CA ARG A 383 3.06 5.89 -0.39
C ARG A 383 1.77 6.21 0.35
N ILE A 384 0.77 6.72 -0.37
CA ILE A 384 -0.52 7.11 0.21
C ILE A 384 -1.61 6.25 -0.43
N SER A 385 -2.32 5.49 0.39
CA SER A 385 -3.52 4.78 -0.04
C SER A 385 -4.75 5.59 0.35
N TYR A 386 -5.33 6.33 -0.60
CA TYR A 386 -6.57 7.08 -0.35
C TYR A 386 -7.76 6.14 -0.11
N ARG A 387 -7.83 5.03 -0.87
CA ARG A 387 -8.87 4.00 -0.73
C ARG A 387 -8.84 3.33 0.65
N PHE A 388 -7.65 2.95 1.13
CA PHE A 388 -7.50 2.26 2.41
C PHE A 388 -7.18 3.21 3.57
N ARG A 389 -7.03 4.50 3.28
CA ARG A 389 -6.84 5.60 4.24
C ARG A 389 -5.64 5.36 5.15
N HIS A 390 -4.48 5.02 4.57
CA HIS A 390 -3.24 4.96 5.32
C HIS A 390 -2.06 5.53 4.53
N VAL A 391 -1.03 5.95 5.27
CA VAL A 391 0.23 6.45 4.73
C VAL A 391 1.34 5.51 5.13
N GLU A 392 2.20 5.14 4.19
CA GLU A 392 3.41 4.36 4.41
C GLU A 392 4.64 5.20 4.06
N LEU A 393 5.57 5.31 4.99
CA LEU A 393 6.80 6.09 4.89
C LEU A 393 8.00 5.14 5.01
N ILE A 394 8.64 4.85 3.88
CA ILE A 394 9.77 3.92 3.82
C ILE A 394 11.06 4.73 3.92
N ILE A 395 11.83 4.49 4.99
CA ILE A 395 13.10 5.18 5.23
C ILE A 395 14.20 4.48 4.42
N GLU A 396 14.58 5.06 3.29
CA GLU A 396 15.69 4.55 2.47
C GLU A 396 17.05 4.93 3.07
N GLU A 397 17.16 6.18 3.52
CA GLU A 397 18.36 6.70 4.20
C GLU A 397 17.95 7.52 5.42
N PRO A 398 18.37 7.17 6.65
CA PRO A 398 18.05 7.95 7.83
C PRO A 398 18.82 9.28 7.86
N GLY A 399 18.14 10.35 8.25
CA GLY A 399 18.71 11.70 8.43
C GLY A 399 18.15 12.40 9.66
N ALA A 400 18.75 13.54 10.04
CA ALA A 400 18.41 14.24 11.28
C ALA A 400 16.96 14.75 11.33
N ASP A 401 16.30 14.83 10.18
CA ASP A 401 14.96 15.38 9.95
C ASP A 401 13.89 14.31 9.68
N VAL A 402 14.16 13.00 9.90
CA VAL A 402 13.16 11.93 9.67
C VAL A 402 11.85 12.24 10.41
N VAL A 403 11.90 12.51 11.71
CA VAL A 403 10.70 12.74 12.52
C VAL A 403 9.97 14.02 12.09
N GLU A 404 10.71 15.07 11.72
CA GLU A 404 10.11 16.31 11.19
C GLU A 404 9.38 16.05 9.87
N GLN A 405 9.99 15.31 8.94
CA GLN A 405 9.36 14.96 7.66
C GLN A 405 8.14 14.04 7.84
N VAL A 406 8.19 13.11 8.79
CA VAL A 406 7.05 12.24 9.14
C VAL A 406 5.90 13.10 9.65
N GLU A 407 6.09 13.90 10.70
CA GLU A 407 5.02 14.75 11.26
C GLU A 407 4.46 15.74 10.24
N GLN A 408 5.32 16.36 9.43
CA GLN A 408 4.88 17.28 8.39
C GLN A 408 4.02 16.57 7.33
N THR A 409 4.36 15.34 6.96
CA THR A 409 3.50 14.55 6.06
C THR A 409 2.13 14.31 6.67
N LEU A 410 2.04 14.15 8.00
CA LEU A 410 0.79 13.89 8.70
C LEU A 410 -0.09 15.13 8.81
N ASP A 411 0.53 16.30 8.92
CA ASP A 411 -0.17 17.59 8.86
C ASP A 411 -0.70 17.89 7.45
N ASP A 412 -0.05 17.38 6.40
CA ASP A 412 -0.37 17.66 5.00
C ASP A 412 -1.41 16.71 4.38
N VAL A 413 -1.52 15.47 4.87
CA VAL A 413 -2.53 14.51 4.39
C VAL A 413 -3.90 14.77 5.00
N ASP A 414 -4.95 14.24 4.36
CA ASP A 414 -6.32 14.42 4.83
C ASP A 414 -6.53 13.91 6.26
N GLN A 415 -7.37 14.63 7.00
CA GLN A 415 -7.67 14.35 8.41
C GLN A 415 -8.46 13.05 8.63
N ASP A 416 -8.83 12.35 7.55
CA ASP A 416 -9.55 11.09 7.62
C ASP A 416 -8.61 9.87 7.47
N MET A 417 -7.30 10.02 7.43
CA MET A 417 -6.40 8.85 7.49
C MET A 417 -6.65 8.01 8.76
N LEU A 418 -6.53 6.69 8.64
CA LEU A 418 -6.74 5.69 9.70
C LEU A 418 -5.45 5.36 10.43
N ASN A 419 -4.34 5.29 9.72
CA ASN A 419 -3.04 4.92 10.29
C ASN A 419 -1.89 5.49 9.45
N VAL A 420 -0.75 5.68 10.10
CA VAL A 420 0.52 5.99 9.45
C VAL A 420 1.53 4.93 9.85
N LEU A 421 2.21 4.37 8.85
CA LEU A 421 3.21 3.33 8.95
C LEU A 421 4.58 3.91 8.59
N VAL A 422 5.61 3.57 9.35
CA VAL A 422 6.99 3.97 9.07
C VAL A 422 7.89 2.74 9.06
N ASP A 423 8.54 2.51 7.93
CA ASP A 423 9.39 1.36 7.68
C ASP A 423 10.85 1.74 7.80
N ILE A 424 11.54 1.10 8.73
CA ILE A 424 12.95 1.39 9.01
C ILE A 424 13.80 0.15 8.72
N PRO A 425 14.85 0.23 7.89
CA PRO A 425 15.70 -0.91 7.58
C PRO A 425 16.31 -1.48 8.86
N ILE A 426 16.03 -2.74 9.19
CA ILE A 426 16.44 -3.28 10.50
C ILE A 426 17.96 -3.47 10.62
N GLU A 427 18.65 -3.52 9.48
CA GLU A 427 20.11 -3.61 9.37
C GLU A 427 20.82 -2.24 9.41
N ASP A 428 20.08 -1.13 9.49
CA ASP A 428 20.72 0.18 9.64
C ASP A 428 21.18 0.40 11.11
N PRO A 429 22.44 0.82 11.34
CA PRO A 429 22.96 1.04 12.69
C PRO A 429 22.20 2.13 13.47
N HIS A 430 21.48 3.03 12.81
CA HIS A 430 20.68 4.08 13.43
C HIS A 430 19.27 3.63 13.84
N THR A 431 18.82 2.44 13.43
CA THR A 431 17.47 1.92 13.70
C THR A 431 17.11 1.97 15.18
N PRO A 432 17.95 1.52 16.13
CA PRO A 432 17.63 1.63 17.56
C PRO A 432 17.43 3.06 18.06
N PHE A 433 18.10 4.05 17.46
CA PHE A 433 17.94 5.46 17.81
C PHE A 433 16.68 6.05 17.19
N LEU A 434 16.45 5.82 15.89
CA LEU A 434 15.28 6.31 15.18
C LEU A 434 13.98 5.78 15.78
N ILE A 435 13.95 4.49 16.17
CA ILE A 435 12.80 3.90 16.85
C ILE A 435 12.47 4.62 18.16
N ARG A 436 13.48 5.08 18.92
CA ARG A 436 13.21 5.89 20.13
C ARG A 436 12.57 7.22 19.78
N GLN A 437 13.05 7.91 18.74
CA GLN A 437 12.48 9.19 18.33
C GLN A 437 11.04 9.06 17.80
N LEU A 438 10.75 8.02 17.02
CA LEU A 438 9.39 7.75 16.56
C LEU A 438 8.45 7.42 17.72
N ARG A 439 8.92 6.67 18.72
CA ARG A 439 8.15 6.44 19.95
C ARG A 439 7.87 7.74 20.70
N ASP A 440 8.85 8.63 20.82
CA ASP A 440 8.65 9.95 21.43
C ASP A 440 7.61 10.81 20.65
N ALA A 441 7.42 10.50 19.35
CA ALA A 441 6.41 11.08 18.45
C ALA A 441 5.07 10.29 18.41
N GLY A 442 4.87 9.35 19.33
CA GLY A 442 3.61 8.60 19.48
C GLY A 442 3.44 7.42 18.53
N PHE A 443 4.51 6.94 17.90
CA PHE A 443 4.49 5.69 17.15
C PHE A 443 4.73 4.48 18.07
N VAL A 444 4.01 3.40 17.82
CA VAL A 444 4.17 2.10 18.49
C VAL A 444 4.67 1.05 17.51
N LEU A 445 5.13 -0.10 18.01
CA LEU A 445 5.51 -1.21 17.14
C LEU A 445 4.32 -1.68 16.28
N ALA A 446 4.57 -2.04 15.02
CA ALA A 446 3.68 -2.88 14.24
C ALA A 446 4.22 -4.31 14.15
N GLY A 447 5.52 -4.44 13.86
CA GLY A 447 6.24 -5.71 13.87
C GLY A 447 7.36 -5.74 12.84
N LEU A 448 7.84 -6.93 12.53
CA LEU A 448 8.83 -7.16 11.50
C LEU A 448 8.14 -7.31 10.14
N MET A 449 8.71 -6.67 9.12
CA MET A 449 8.32 -6.74 7.71
C MET A 449 9.48 -7.38 6.92
N PRO A 450 9.56 -8.71 6.89
CA PRO A 450 10.70 -9.42 6.32
C PRO A 450 10.69 -9.35 4.78
N ARG A 451 11.80 -8.92 4.17
CA ARG A 451 11.97 -8.75 2.70
C ARG A 451 10.93 -7.83 2.03
N PHE A 452 10.29 -6.91 2.75
CA PHE A 452 9.19 -6.11 2.19
C PHE A 452 9.63 -5.08 1.15
N HIS A 453 10.83 -4.50 1.28
CA HIS A 453 11.35 -3.52 0.32
C HIS A 453 12.76 -3.90 -0.10
N HIS A 454 13.00 -3.95 -1.41
CA HIS A 454 14.30 -4.27 -2.00
C HIS A 454 14.91 -5.57 -1.46
N SER A 455 14.08 -6.58 -1.20
CA SER A 455 14.45 -7.86 -0.58
C SER A 455 15.17 -7.72 0.78
N ARG A 456 14.98 -6.60 1.49
CA ARG A 456 15.55 -6.33 2.83
C ARG A 456 14.47 -6.38 3.90
N ASP A 457 14.88 -6.69 5.13
CA ASP A 457 14.00 -6.70 6.30
C ASP A 457 13.84 -5.29 6.89
N TYR A 458 12.59 -4.95 7.21
CA TYR A 458 12.22 -3.68 7.83
C TYR A 458 11.54 -3.89 9.17
N LEU A 459 11.76 -2.97 10.09
CA LEU A 459 10.96 -2.82 11.30
C LEU A 459 9.89 -1.77 11.01
N ARG A 460 8.62 -2.16 11.11
CA ARG A 460 7.48 -1.25 10.89
C ARG A 460 6.98 -0.70 12.20
N MET A 461 6.96 0.62 12.30
CA MET A 461 6.29 1.39 13.34
C MET A 461 4.96 1.90 12.81
N GLN A 462 4.01 2.17 13.71
CA GLN A 462 2.69 2.68 13.33
C GLN A 462 2.14 3.71 14.31
N ARG A 463 1.31 4.63 13.81
CA ARG A 463 0.53 5.59 14.60
C ARG A 463 -0.93 5.56 14.15
N PRO A 464 -1.79 4.75 14.80
CA PRO A 464 -3.22 4.75 14.48
C PRO A 464 -3.80 6.14 14.77
N LEU A 465 -4.54 6.68 13.81
CA LEU A 465 -5.19 7.99 13.89
C LEU A 465 -6.67 7.88 14.31
N VAL A 466 -7.08 6.67 14.66
CA VAL A 466 -8.42 6.31 15.11
C VAL A 466 -8.34 5.42 16.34
N ASP A 467 -9.33 5.55 17.22
CA ASP A 467 -9.48 4.66 18.37
C ASP A 467 -9.98 3.28 17.91
N LEU A 468 -9.34 2.22 18.42
CA LEU A 468 -9.70 0.83 18.13
C LEU A 468 -9.96 0.07 19.42
N ASP A 469 -11.05 -0.69 19.47
CA ASP A 469 -11.27 -1.64 20.55
C ASP A 469 -10.47 -2.92 20.25
N PHE A 470 -9.51 -3.21 21.12
CA PHE A 470 -8.66 -4.41 21.00
C PHE A 470 -9.44 -5.70 21.29
N ASP A 471 -10.60 -5.64 21.93
CA ASP A 471 -11.44 -6.82 22.15
C ASP A 471 -12.06 -7.32 20.82
N HIS A 472 -12.18 -6.44 19.82
CA HIS A 472 -12.61 -6.80 18.47
C HIS A 472 -11.49 -7.36 17.58
N ILE A 473 -10.22 -7.22 17.97
CA ILE A 473 -9.06 -7.71 17.20
C ILE A 473 -8.80 -9.18 17.57
N VAL A 474 -9.30 -10.12 16.77
CA VAL A 474 -9.09 -11.56 16.95
C VAL A 474 -7.78 -11.99 16.29
N VAL A 475 -6.92 -12.64 17.07
CA VAL A 475 -5.63 -13.18 16.62
C VAL A 475 -5.49 -14.66 17.02
N HIS A 476 -4.67 -15.42 16.30
CA HIS A 476 -4.57 -16.88 16.46
C HIS A 476 -3.28 -17.37 17.10
N SER A 477 -2.12 -17.00 16.55
CA SER A 477 -0.82 -17.56 16.93
C SER A 477 -0.30 -16.94 18.23
N ASP A 478 0.61 -17.65 18.90
CA ASP A 478 1.28 -17.13 20.11
C ASP A 478 2.03 -15.83 19.82
N LEU A 479 2.71 -15.74 18.66
CA LEU A 479 3.38 -14.53 18.18
C LEU A 479 2.38 -13.38 17.95
N ALA A 480 1.25 -13.64 17.31
CA ALA A 480 0.23 -12.62 17.09
C ALA A 480 -0.39 -12.13 18.41
N HIS A 481 -0.59 -13.02 19.39
CA HIS A 481 -1.00 -12.66 20.74
C HIS A 481 0.06 -11.82 21.48
N ALA A 482 1.33 -12.17 21.34
CA ALA A 482 2.44 -11.41 21.92
C ALA A 482 2.54 -10.01 21.33
N LEU A 483 2.46 -9.88 20.00
CA LEU A 483 2.40 -8.61 19.27
C LEU A 483 1.20 -7.78 19.72
N LYS A 484 -0.02 -8.32 19.67
CA LYS A 484 -1.24 -7.62 20.11
C LYS A 484 -1.09 -7.09 21.52
N SER A 485 -0.61 -7.92 22.45
CA SER A 485 -0.45 -7.55 23.86
C SER A 485 0.60 -6.45 24.07
N LEU A 486 1.70 -6.51 23.32
CA LEU A 486 2.74 -5.48 23.35
C LEU A 486 2.19 -4.14 22.85
N ILE A 487 1.56 -4.14 21.68
CA ILE A 487 1.03 -2.94 21.03
C ILE A 487 -0.06 -2.29 21.88
N GLN A 488 -0.98 -3.09 22.43
CA GLN A 488 -2.03 -2.59 23.33
C GLN A 488 -1.46 -1.89 24.57
N ARG A 489 -0.39 -2.43 25.16
CA ARG A 489 0.28 -1.81 26.30
C ARG A 489 0.98 -0.50 25.94
N GLU A 490 1.59 -0.41 24.76
CA GLU A 490 2.25 0.83 24.32
C GLU A 490 1.24 1.96 24.12
N LEU A 491 0.15 1.70 23.42
CA LEU A 491 -0.91 2.69 23.19
C LEU A 491 -1.57 3.16 24.50
N ALA A 492 -1.73 2.26 25.49
CA ALA A 492 -2.25 2.63 26.80
C ALA A 492 -1.29 3.57 27.57
N CYS A 493 0.02 3.29 27.55
CA CYS A 493 1.02 4.13 28.22
C CYS A 493 1.13 5.53 27.59
N ASP A 494 1.07 5.64 26.27
CA ASP A 494 1.16 6.93 25.57
C ASP A 494 -0.06 7.81 25.87
N THR A 495 -1.23 7.19 26.07
CA THR A 495 -2.46 7.90 26.50
C THR A 495 -2.30 8.49 27.90
N GLU A 496 -1.71 7.74 28.84
CA GLU A 496 -1.46 8.19 30.21
C GLU A 496 -0.38 9.29 30.27
N GLU A 497 0.73 9.14 29.53
CA GLU A 497 1.78 10.16 29.47
C GLU A 497 1.29 11.46 28.80
N SER A 498 0.46 11.37 27.77
CA SER A 498 -0.19 12.52 27.13
C SER A 498 -1.13 13.25 28.09
N LEU A 499 -1.91 12.52 28.88
CA LEU A 499 -2.76 13.09 29.94
C LEU A 499 -1.96 13.76 31.05
N VAL A 500 -0.78 13.22 31.39
CA VAL A 500 0.13 13.84 32.37
C VAL A 500 0.76 15.13 31.80
N ARG A 501 1.21 15.15 30.54
CA ARG A 501 1.76 16.35 29.87
C ARG A 501 0.72 17.47 29.75
N LEU A 502 -0.54 17.12 29.44
CA LEU A 502 -1.66 18.07 29.40
C LEU A 502 -1.98 18.65 30.79
N ARG A 503 -1.89 17.83 31.86
CA ARG A 503 -2.09 18.27 33.24
C ARG A 503 -0.93 19.12 33.78
N SER A 504 0.31 18.85 33.39
CA SER A 504 1.46 19.68 33.79
C SER A 504 1.46 21.05 33.12
N ASN A 505 0.97 21.14 31.88
CA ASN A 505 0.84 22.42 31.17
C ASN A 505 -0.35 23.27 31.67
N SER A 506 -1.41 22.67 32.24
CA SER A 506 -2.52 23.43 32.84
C SER A 506 -2.22 23.95 34.26
N THR A 507 -1.19 23.41 34.92
CA THR A 507 -0.70 23.92 36.22
C THR A 507 0.37 25.01 36.10
N ALA A 508 0.78 25.38 34.88
CA ALA A 508 1.79 26.41 34.60
C ALA A 508 1.22 27.76 34.10
N THR A 509 -0.11 27.91 34.08
CA THR A 509 -0.84 29.18 33.92
C THR A 509 -1.41 29.64 35.26
#